data_AF-A0ABD1BPU1-F1
#
_entry.id   AF-A0ABD1BPU1-F1
#
_cell.length_a   1.000
_cell.length_b   1.000
_cell.length_c   1.000
_cell.angle_alpha   90.00
_cell.angle_beta   90.00
_cell.angle_gamma   90.00
#
_symmetry.space_group_name_H-M   'P 1'
#
loop_
_entity.id
_entity.type
_entity.pdbx_description
1 polymer ?
#
loop_
_entity_poly.entity_id
_entity_poly.type
_entity_poly.pdbx_seq_one_letter_code
_entity_poly.pdbx_strand_id
1 'polypeptide(L)'
;MTLLIKPEYYDFFARSMVPLEHYWPIKSHENCGDLKFAVEWGNNNTEKAQAIGRQGSEYMMKSLEMKYVLQGYGKLMKLDVTVSENAIEVCSETMACPITDGGLIR
;
A
#
# COMPACT_ATOMS: atom_id res chain seq x y z
N MET A 1 -10.20 12.42 -5.48
CA MET A 1 -9.83 12.53 -4.06
C MET A 1 -10.06 11.19 -3.39
N THR A 2 -9.07 10.66 -2.66
CA THR A 2 -9.21 9.41 -1.88
C THR A 2 -9.76 9.74 -0.50
N LEU A 3 -10.80 9.03 -0.06
CA LEU A 3 -11.36 9.15 1.28
C LEU A 3 -10.82 8.01 2.15
N LEU A 4 -10.22 8.33 3.29
CA LEU A 4 -9.68 7.33 4.21
C LEU A 4 -10.31 7.53 5.59
N ILE A 5 -11.03 6.50 6.05
CA ILE A 5 -11.46 6.43 7.43
C ILE A 5 -10.23 6.32 8.30
N LYS A 6 -10.15 7.13 9.36
CA LYS A 6 -9.05 7.14 10.31
C LYS A 6 -8.68 5.70 10.68
N PRO A 7 -7.52 5.20 10.24
CA PRO A 7 -7.17 3.81 10.45
C PRO A 7 -6.79 3.59 11.93
N GLU A 8 -7.27 2.49 12.50
CA GLU A 8 -6.79 1.97 13.79
C GLU A 8 -5.52 1.14 13.59
N TYR A 9 -5.42 0.47 12.43
CA TYR A 9 -4.31 -0.38 12.04
C TYR A 9 -3.64 0.19 10.79
N TYR A 10 -2.31 0.23 10.79
CA TYR A 10 -1.52 0.81 9.71
C TYR A 10 -0.73 -0.23 8.95
N ASP A 11 -0.86 -0.21 7.64
CA ASP A 11 0.09 -0.83 6.73
C ASP A 11 1.40 -0.05 6.63
N PHE A 12 2.42 -0.68 6.06
CA PHE A 12 3.78 -0.12 5.94
C PHE A 12 3.82 1.24 5.22
N PHE A 13 3.00 1.43 4.18
CA PHE A 13 2.91 2.71 3.45
C PHE A 13 1.95 3.69 4.12
N ALA A 14 0.92 3.21 4.82
CA ALA A 14 -0.14 4.04 5.33
C ALA A 14 0.33 5.02 6.43
N ARG A 15 1.40 4.66 7.15
CA ARG A 15 1.97 5.50 8.22
C ARG A 15 2.57 6.82 7.73
N SER A 16 3.05 6.88 6.49
CA SER A 16 3.67 8.10 5.95
C SER A 16 2.71 8.87 5.04
N MET A 17 1.43 8.48 5.00
CA MET A 17 0.41 9.28 4.33
C MET A 17 0.02 10.49 5.18
N VAL A 18 -0.02 11.68 4.57
CA VAL A 18 -0.35 12.93 5.24
C VAL A 18 -1.81 13.32 4.94
N PRO A 19 -2.64 13.58 5.97
CA PRO A 19 -4.01 14.03 5.78
C PRO A 19 -4.05 15.35 4.99
N LEU A 20 -5.05 15.49 4.10
CA LEU A 20 -5.27 16.63 3.20
C LEU A 20 -4.17 16.87 2.14
N GLU A 21 -3.10 16.10 2.15
CA GLU A 21 -2.10 16.08 1.09
C GLU A 21 -2.29 14.84 0.21
N HIS A 22 -2.33 13.65 0.83
CA HIS A 22 -2.47 12.37 0.14
C HIS A 22 -3.90 11.83 0.14
N TYR A 23 -4.72 12.21 1.13
CA TYR A 23 -6.09 11.71 1.28
C TYR A 23 -6.96 12.65 2.12
N TRP A 24 -8.27 12.47 2.07
CA TRP A 24 -9.21 13.16 2.94
C TRP A 24 -9.57 12.30 4.16
N PRO A 25 -9.30 12.74 5.41
CA PRO A 25 -9.59 11.96 6.60
C PRO A 25 -11.09 11.96 6.93
N ILE A 26 -11.64 10.78 7.21
CA ILE A 26 -13.00 10.59 7.72
C ILE A 26 -12.90 10.04 9.15
N LYS A 27 -13.70 10.55 10.10
CA LYS A 27 -13.74 9.98 11.45
C LYS A 27 -14.29 8.55 11.42
N SER A 28 -13.95 7.72 12.42
CA SER A 28 -14.43 6.33 12.47
C SER A 28 -15.81 6.17 13.10
N HIS A 29 -16.29 7.18 13.83
CA HIS A 29 -17.64 7.23 14.41
C HIS A 29 -18.46 8.34 13.74
N GLU A 30 -19.73 8.06 13.44
CA GLU A 30 -20.68 8.99 12.77
C GLU A 30 -20.29 9.40 11.33
N ASN A 31 -19.81 8.42 10.56
CA ASN A 31 -19.10 8.62 9.29
C ASN A 31 -19.94 9.24 8.18
N CYS A 32 -21.28 9.10 8.21
CA CYS A 32 -22.14 9.55 7.12
C CYS A 32 -22.16 11.08 6.97
N GLY A 33 -22.13 11.82 8.09
CA GLY A 33 -22.10 13.28 8.07
C GLY A 33 -20.77 13.81 7.55
N ASP A 34 -19.66 13.28 8.06
CA ASP A 34 -18.31 13.62 7.61
C ASP A 34 -18.09 13.23 6.14
N LEU A 35 -18.63 12.08 5.69
CA LEU A 35 -18.57 11.64 4.30
C LEU A 35 -19.33 12.60 3.37
N LYS A 36 -20.56 12.97 3.75
CA LYS A 36 -21.37 13.93 3.00
C LYS A 36 -20.64 15.26 2.86
N PHE A 37 -20.11 15.78 3.96
CA PHE A 37 -19.33 17.02 3.96
C PHE A 37 -18.10 16.92 3.04
N ALA A 38 -17.35 15.81 3.11
CA ALA A 38 -16.18 15.59 2.26
C ALA A 38 -16.53 15.61 0.76
N VAL A 39 -17.65 14.98 0.40
CA VAL A 39 -18.14 14.93 -0.99
C VAL A 39 -18.62 16.30 -1.46
N GLU A 40 -19.44 16.98 -0.67
CA GLU A 40 -19.94 18.33 -0.99
C GLU A 40 -18.79 19.34 -1.12
N TRP A 41 -17.82 19.27 -0.21
CA TRP A 41 -16.61 20.09 -0.28
C TRP A 41 -15.81 19.79 -1.55
N GLY A 42 -15.61 18.52 -1.88
CA GLY A 42 -14.86 18.10 -3.07
C GLY A 42 -15.52 18.53 -4.37
N ASN A 43 -16.85 18.48 -4.44
CA ASN A 43 -17.63 18.97 -5.57
C ASN A 43 -17.51 20.49 -5.75
N ASN A 44 -17.43 21.24 -4.65
CA ASN A 44 -17.25 22.70 -4.68
C ASN A 44 -15.78 23.15 -4.83
N ASN A 45 -14.80 22.25 -4.66
CA ASN A 45 -13.36 22.53 -4.68
C ASN A 45 -12.61 21.53 -5.57
N THR A 46 -13.06 21.40 -6.82
CA THR A 46 -12.61 20.35 -7.75
C THR A 46 -11.10 20.34 -7.96
N GLU A 47 -10.46 21.49 -8.15
CA GLU A 47 -9.01 21.60 -8.34
C GLU A 47 -8.22 21.08 -7.12
N LYS A 48 -8.65 21.45 -5.91
CA LYS A 48 -8.02 20.97 -4.67
C LYS A 48 -8.25 19.48 -4.48
N ALA A 49 -9.48 19.00 -4.74
CA ALA A 49 -9.82 17.58 -4.65
C ALA A 49 -9.01 16.73 -5.65
N GLN A 50 -8.72 17.27 -6.83
CA GLN A 50 -7.85 16.65 -7.83
C GLN A 50 -6.40 16.65 -7.38
N ALA A 51 -5.90 17.76 -6.83
CA ALA A 51 -4.53 17.84 -6.30
C ALA A 51 -4.28 16.80 -5.19
N ILE A 52 -5.19 16.67 -4.23
CA ILE A 52 -5.12 15.64 -3.18
C ILE A 52 -5.11 14.24 -3.79
N GLY A 53 -6.02 13.96 -4.73
CA GLY A 53 -6.09 12.66 -5.39
C GLY A 53 -4.81 12.32 -6.15
N ARG A 54 -4.22 13.30 -6.85
CA ARG A 54 -3.00 13.11 -7.62
C ARG A 54 -1.80 12.86 -6.71
N GLN A 55 -1.61 13.66 -5.66
CA GLN A 55 -0.53 13.48 -4.70
C GLN A 55 -0.64 12.14 -3.98
N GLY A 56 -1.85 11.72 -3.60
CA GLY A 56 -2.09 10.39 -3.03
C GLY A 56 -1.68 9.26 -3.97
N SER A 57 -2.09 9.32 -5.25
CA SER A 57 -1.71 8.32 -6.24
C SER A 57 -0.20 8.29 -6.51
N GLU A 58 0.44 9.46 -6.65
CA GLU A 58 1.89 9.56 -6.84
C GLU A 58 2.66 9.03 -5.62
N TYR A 59 2.18 9.28 -4.40
CA TYR A 59 2.74 8.71 -3.18
C TYR A 59 2.63 7.19 -3.18
N MET A 60 1.47 6.63 -3.53
CA MET A 60 1.25 5.18 -3.56
C MET A 60 2.15 4.49 -4.60
N MET A 61 2.28 5.06 -5.81
CA MET A 61 3.16 4.51 -6.84
C MET A 61 4.62 4.45 -6.41
N LYS A 62 5.10 5.41 -5.61
CA LYS A 62 6.48 5.44 -5.09
C LYS A 62 6.66 4.60 -3.83
N SER A 63 5.68 4.60 -2.94
CA SER A 63 5.80 4.03 -1.59
C SER A 63 5.44 2.55 -1.51
N LEU A 64 4.75 2.01 -2.52
CA LEU A 64 4.52 0.57 -2.65
C LEU A 64 5.75 -0.20 -3.15
N GLU A 65 6.82 0.49 -3.56
CA GLU A 65 8.08 -0.18 -3.86
C GLU A 65 8.68 -0.76 -2.57
N MET A 66 8.66 -2.09 -2.41
CA MET A 66 9.29 -2.77 -1.26
C MET A 66 10.82 -2.84 -1.38
N LYS A 67 11.46 -1.72 -1.68
CA LYS A 67 12.92 -1.66 -1.75
C LYS A 67 13.49 -1.60 -0.33
N TYR A 68 14.56 -2.37 -0.10
CA TYR A 68 15.42 -2.30 1.09
C TYR A 68 14.91 -2.90 2.43
N VAL A 69 13.66 -3.38 2.55
CA VAL A 69 13.15 -3.93 3.83
C VAL A 69 13.98 -5.13 4.31
N LEU A 70 14.10 -6.17 3.47
CA LEU A 70 14.87 -7.37 3.80
C LEU A 70 16.37 -7.09 3.95
N GLN A 71 16.90 -6.15 3.17
CA GLN A 71 18.31 -5.74 3.28
C GLN A 71 18.61 -5.03 4.60
N GLY A 72 17.70 -4.16 5.06
CA GLY A 72 17.80 -3.50 6.36
C GLY A 72 17.76 -4.49 7.51
N TYR A 73 16.83 -5.45 7.46
CA TYR A 73 16.71 -6.50 8.47
C TYR A 73 17.92 -7.43 8.50
N GLY A 74 18.45 -7.82 7.33
CA GLY A 74 19.63 -8.68 7.22
C GLY A 74 20.86 -8.10 7.94
N LYS A 75 21.06 -6.78 7.91
CA LYS A 75 22.18 -6.12 8.61
C LYS A 75 22.08 -6.18 10.14
N LEU A 76 20.90 -6.43 10.68
CA LEU A 76 20.67 -6.52 12.12
C LEU A 76 20.81 -7.94 12.66
N MET A 77 20.95 -8.95 11.79
CA MET A 77 21.13 -10.33 12.21
C MET A 77 22.48 -10.51 12.92
N LYS A 78 22.43 -11.08 14.12
CA LYS A 78 23.61 -11.42 14.93
C LYS A 78 23.90 -12.92 14.95
N LEU A 79 23.11 -13.70 14.21
CA LEU A 79 23.20 -15.15 14.14
C LEU A 79 23.92 -15.53 12.83
N ASP A 80 24.77 -16.54 12.89
CA ASP A 80 25.25 -17.20 11.68
C ASP A 80 24.10 -18.02 11.06
N VAL A 81 23.66 -17.60 9.88
CA VAL A 81 22.54 -18.22 9.18
C VAL A 81 23.04 -19.45 8.43
N THR A 82 22.59 -20.64 8.84
CA THR A 82 22.81 -21.91 8.13
C THR A 82 21.48 -22.46 7.63
N VAL A 83 21.46 -23.04 6.43
CA VAL A 83 20.26 -23.69 5.88
C VAL A 83 19.94 -24.94 6.70
N SER A 84 18.69 -25.09 7.13
CA SER A 84 18.21 -26.28 7.85
C SER A 84 18.07 -27.47 6.91
N GLU A 85 18.36 -28.69 7.37
CA GLU A 85 18.25 -29.93 6.57
C GLU A 85 16.85 -30.16 5.98
N ASN A 86 15.81 -29.67 6.66
CA ASN A 86 14.42 -29.80 6.22
C ASN A 86 13.90 -28.58 5.41
N ALA A 87 14.78 -27.64 5.06
CA ALA A 87 14.38 -26.47 4.29
C ALA A 87 14.06 -26.85 2.84
N ILE A 88 12.94 -26.36 2.33
CA ILE A 88 12.54 -26.51 0.92
C ILE A 88 12.94 -25.22 0.20
N GLU A 89 13.70 -25.37 -0.88
CA GLU A 89 14.06 -24.24 -1.74
C GLU A 89 12.84 -23.74 -2.51
N VAL A 90 12.64 -22.42 -2.51
CA VAL A 90 11.59 -21.74 -3.26
C VAL A 90 12.25 -20.79 -4.26
N CYS A 91 12.14 -21.10 -5.55
CA CYS A 91 12.67 -20.28 -6.63
C CYS A 91 11.64 -19.26 -7.11
N SER A 92 12.08 -18.14 -7.69
CA SER A 92 11.19 -17.10 -8.23
C SER A 92 10.16 -17.63 -9.24
N GLU A 93 10.56 -18.64 -10.00
CA GLU A 93 9.80 -19.34 -11.03
C GLU A 93 8.60 -20.08 -10.45
N THR A 94 8.68 -20.52 -9.19
CA THR A 94 7.56 -21.16 -8.50
C THR A 94 6.49 -20.15 -8.07
N MET A 95 6.85 -18.86 -7.99
CA MET A 95 5.93 -17.76 -7.71
C MET A 95 5.44 -17.05 -8.98
N ALA A 96 6.05 -17.34 -10.13
CA ALA A 96 5.58 -16.84 -11.41
C ALA A 96 4.21 -17.48 -11.73
N CYS A 97 3.25 -16.67 -12.19
CA CYS A 97 2.01 -17.22 -12.73
C CYS A 97 2.37 -18.17 -13.88
N PRO A 98 1.80 -19.39 -13.92
CA PRO A 98 1.96 -20.24 -15.09
C PRO A 98 1.41 -19.48 -16.29
N ILE A 99 2.26 -19.25 -17.30
CA ILE A 99 1.81 -18.70 -18.58
C ILE A 99 1.01 -19.82 -19.25
N THR A 100 -0.28 -19.91 -18.95
CA THR A 100 -1.21 -20.76 -19.70
C THR A 100 -1.62 -20.01 -20.96
N ASP A 101 -0.67 -19.79 -21.87
CA ASP A 101 -0.97 -19.42 -23.26
C ASP A 101 -1.51 -20.64 -23.99
N GLY A 102 -2.70 -21.14 -23.63
CA GLY A 102 -3.49 -22.11 -24.42
C GLY A 102 -2.74 -23.35 -24.96
N GLY A 103 -1.58 -23.69 -24.42
CA GLY A 103 -0.67 -24.68 -24.96
C GLY A 103 -0.63 -25.86 -24.01
N LEU A 104 -1.13 -27.00 -24.49
CA LEU A 104 -1.19 -28.26 -23.76
C LEU A 104 0.11 -28.56 -23.00
N ILE A 105 -0.02 -28.81 -21.69
CA ILE A 105 0.98 -29.52 -20.91
C ILE A 105 0.97 -30.97 -21.40
N ARG A 106 2.14 -31.44 -21.83
CA ARG A 106 2.41 -32.83 -22.20
C ARG A 106 3.12 -33.53 -21.06
#